data_AF-A0A382U179-F1
#
_entry.id   AF-A0A382U179-F1
#
_cell.length_a   1.000
_cell.length_b   1.000
_cell.length_c   1.000
_cell.angle_alpha   90.00
_cell.angle_beta   90.00
_cell.angle_gamma   90.00
#
_symmetry.space_group_name_H-M   'P 1'
#
loop_
_entity.id
_entity.type
_entity.pdbx_description
1 polymer ?
#
loop_
_entity_poly.entity_id
_entity_poly.type
_entity_poly.pdbx_seq_one_letter_code
_entity_poly.pdbx_strand_id
1 'polypeptide(L)'
;RLKYPLRRTGPRGSGQFERISWDEALDEIAAQLLRVRDTYGNAAILDGSRSGSLSTLHGRGPALRFLNMFGGYTYLWSNMSAEAEVFAVRMTFGPDRPYKAAGREPTDYINSKLIWMWGWSPGDGHFGTGTMAYLKQARDTGTRIVCFDPRRNRTSRQLADEHIFIRPSTDAAALIAMAYEIVVAGLNDQAYCDKFVLGFDEAGLPEGAPAGASYKYYLLGESDGVPKTAEWAAQITGIPATTIRRLAIEFGETKPSALQAGYGPGRTAFGENFHRAAYALAAITGNTGVVGGNSGV
;
A
#
# COMPACT_ATOMS: atom_id res chain seq x y z
N ARG A 1 -10.82 27.80 -13.85
CA ARG A 1 -9.98 27.32 -14.98
C ARG A 1 -9.03 28.44 -15.39
N LEU A 2 -7.72 28.23 -15.36
CA LEU A 2 -6.73 29.19 -15.86
C LEU A 2 -6.82 29.23 -17.40
N LYS A 3 -6.92 30.44 -17.98
CA LYS A 3 -7.06 30.65 -19.43
C LYS A 3 -5.83 31.31 -20.06
N TYR A 4 -5.06 32.04 -19.26
CA TYR A 4 -3.92 32.84 -19.70
C TYR A 4 -2.80 32.78 -18.65
N PRO A 5 -1.54 33.04 -19.02
CA PRO A 5 -0.48 33.33 -18.06
C PRO A 5 -0.82 34.55 -17.20
N LEU A 6 -0.47 34.48 -15.92
CA LEU A 6 -0.78 35.49 -14.92
C LEU A 6 0.48 35.81 -14.11
N ARG A 7 0.87 37.09 -14.05
CA ARG A 7 1.93 37.57 -13.15
C ARG A 7 1.30 38.07 -11.85
N ARG A 8 1.86 37.68 -10.70
CA ARG A 8 1.40 38.16 -9.40
C ARG A 8 1.87 39.61 -9.20
N THR A 9 0.93 40.52 -8.93
CA THR A 9 1.20 41.95 -8.71
C THR A 9 1.12 42.38 -7.25
N GLY A 10 0.44 41.59 -6.41
CA GLY A 10 0.34 41.84 -4.96
C GLY A 10 1.13 40.86 -4.08
N PRO A 11 1.01 40.93 -2.74
CA PRO A 11 1.64 39.98 -1.82
C PRO A 11 1.28 38.52 -2.12
N ARG A 12 2.15 37.55 -1.76
CA ARG A 12 1.84 36.12 -1.94
C ARG A 12 0.56 35.77 -1.17
N GLY A 13 -0.38 35.10 -1.84
CA GLY A 13 -1.69 34.75 -1.29
C GLY A 13 -2.78 35.81 -1.47
N SER A 14 -2.46 37.02 -2.00
CA SER A 14 -3.47 38.10 -2.15
C SER A 14 -4.49 37.86 -3.26
N GLY A 15 -4.22 36.92 -4.19
CA GLY A 15 -5.07 36.71 -5.36
C GLY A 15 -4.96 37.81 -6.43
N GLN A 16 -4.02 38.75 -6.29
CA GLN A 16 -3.84 39.85 -7.24
C GLN A 16 -2.86 39.47 -8.36
N PHE A 17 -3.38 39.51 -9.60
CA PHE A 17 -2.63 39.15 -10.79
C PHE A 17 -2.95 40.08 -11.95
N GLU A 18 -1.98 40.25 -12.84
CA GLU A 18 -2.18 40.82 -14.17
C GLU A 18 -1.99 39.72 -15.23
N ARG A 19 -2.68 39.86 -16.36
CA ARG A 19 -2.47 38.98 -17.51
C ARG A 19 -1.20 39.42 -18.24
N ILE A 20 -0.38 38.43 -18.60
CA ILE A 20 0.79 38.63 -19.45
C ILE A 20 0.75 37.66 -20.64
N SER A 21 1.59 37.91 -21.64
CA SER A 21 1.80 36.99 -22.76
C SER A 21 2.55 35.73 -22.32
N TRP A 22 2.56 34.70 -23.18
CA TRP A 22 3.38 33.51 -22.94
C TRP A 22 4.87 33.81 -23.01
N ASP A 23 5.30 34.66 -23.96
CA ASP A 23 6.70 35.03 -24.12
C ASP A 23 7.22 35.74 -22.87
N GLU A 24 6.48 36.74 -22.35
CA GLU A 24 6.85 37.42 -21.09
C GLU A 24 6.93 36.45 -19.90
N ALA A 25 5.99 35.50 -19.80
CA ALA A 25 5.97 34.54 -18.70
C ALA A 25 7.17 33.59 -18.76
N LEU A 26 7.50 33.11 -19.96
CA LEU A 26 8.60 32.19 -20.19
C LEU A 26 9.95 32.88 -20.00
N ASP A 27 10.11 34.10 -20.50
CA ASP A 27 11.33 34.89 -20.33
C ASP A 27 11.61 35.18 -18.84
N GLU A 28 10.59 35.55 -18.07
CA GLU A 28 10.75 35.76 -16.63
C GLU A 28 11.14 34.49 -15.88
N ILE A 29 10.49 33.36 -16.20
CA ILE A 29 10.80 32.07 -15.57
C ILE A 29 12.24 31.64 -15.94
N ALA A 30 12.62 31.77 -17.22
CA ALA A 30 13.96 31.45 -17.69
C ALA A 30 15.01 32.31 -16.99
N ALA A 31 14.81 33.62 -16.91
CA ALA A 31 15.72 34.54 -16.21
C ALA A 31 15.87 34.17 -14.73
N GLN A 32 14.79 33.81 -14.04
CA GLN A 32 14.86 33.39 -12.64
C GLN A 32 15.53 32.02 -12.46
N LEU A 33 15.27 31.05 -13.34
CA LEU A 33 15.94 29.75 -13.30
C LEU A 33 17.45 29.89 -13.50
N LEU A 34 17.88 30.70 -14.47
CA LEU A 34 19.28 31.03 -14.70
C LEU A 34 19.89 31.71 -13.47
N ARG A 35 19.24 32.75 -12.94
CA ARG A 35 19.71 33.44 -11.73
C ARG A 35 19.86 32.49 -10.54
N VAL A 36 18.88 31.62 -10.29
CA VAL A 36 18.91 30.65 -9.18
C VAL A 36 20.05 29.66 -9.37
N ARG A 37 20.22 29.12 -10.59
CA ARG A 37 21.33 28.23 -10.92
C ARG A 37 22.67 28.90 -10.68
N ASP A 38 22.86 30.10 -11.20
CA ASP A 38 24.16 30.79 -11.16
C ASP A 38 24.48 31.32 -9.75
N THR A 39 23.48 31.62 -8.93
CA THR A 39 23.67 32.13 -7.55
C THR A 39 23.74 31.03 -6.49
N TYR A 40 22.92 29.98 -6.60
CA TYR A 40 22.71 28.98 -5.54
C TYR A 40 22.94 27.53 -5.99
N GLY A 41 23.19 27.30 -7.29
CA GLY A 41 23.29 25.98 -7.88
C GLY A 41 21.93 25.30 -8.11
N ASN A 42 21.95 24.24 -8.92
CA ASN A 42 20.76 23.46 -9.30
C ASN A 42 20.01 22.84 -8.11
N ALA A 43 20.69 22.58 -6.99
CA ALA A 43 20.05 22.04 -5.77
C ALA A 43 19.01 22.99 -5.16
N ALA A 44 19.08 24.30 -5.45
CA ALA A 44 18.08 25.27 -5.02
C ALA A 44 16.76 25.20 -5.84
N ILE A 45 16.72 24.43 -6.92
CA ILE A 45 15.54 24.20 -7.74
C ILE A 45 14.85 22.94 -7.23
N LEU A 46 13.67 23.10 -6.61
CA LEU A 46 12.86 21.99 -6.12
C LEU A 46 11.74 21.65 -7.11
N ASP A 47 11.71 20.39 -7.56
CA ASP A 47 10.51 19.87 -8.21
C ASP A 47 9.49 19.36 -7.19
N GLY A 48 8.43 20.17 -7.01
CA GLY A 48 7.25 19.81 -6.22
C GLY A 48 6.12 19.16 -7.03
N SER A 49 6.32 18.85 -8.32
CA SER A 49 5.26 18.28 -9.14
C SER A 49 4.85 16.88 -8.67
N ARG A 50 3.54 16.62 -8.74
CA ARG A 50 2.89 15.39 -8.25
C ARG A 50 1.78 14.97 -9.22
N SER A 51 0.68 14.41 -8.71
CA SER A 51 -0.47 14.00 -9.49
C SER A 51 -1.21 15.20 -10.10
N GLY A 52 -2.12 14.91 -11.04
CA GLY A 52 -2.90 15.89 -11.78
C GLY A 52 -3.22 15.31 -13.15
N SER A 53 -2.29 15.47 -14.08
CA SER A 53 -2.30 14.74 -15.35
C SER A 53 -1.36 13.54 -15.27
N LEU A 54 -1.90 12.35 -15.49
CA LEU A 54 -1.10 11.11 -15.57
C LEU A 54 -0.77 10.73 -17.03
N SER A 55 -1.10 11.59 -17.98
CA SER A 55 -0.79 11.36 -19.39
C SER A 55 0.71 11.48 -19.66
N THR A 56 1.20 10.76 -20.67
CA THR A 56 2.62 10.79 -21.06
C THR A 56 3.09 12.19 -21.46
N LEU A 57 2.24 12.94 -22.19
CA LEU A 57 2.61 14.24 -22.78
C LEU A 57 2.36 15.44 -21.86
N HIS A 58 1.35 15.38 -20.99
CA HIS A 58 1.01 16.49 -20.09
C HIS A 58 1.22 16.14 -18.61
N GLY A 59 1.82 14.99 -18.32
CA GLY A 59 2.19 14.58 -16.98
C GLY A 59 3.56 15.11 -16.55
N ARG A 60 4.11 14.51 -15.51
CA ARG A 60 5.35 14.95 -14.87
C ARG A 60 6.59 14.81 -15.79
N GLY A 61 6.59 13.81 -16.69
CA GLY A 61 7.75 13.40 -17.48
C GLY A 61 8.48 14.54 -18.22
N PRO A 62 7.81 15.36 -19.05
CA PRO A 62 8.44 16.47 -19.76
C PRO A 62 9.11 17.49 -18.85
N ALA A 63 8.48 17.84 -17.71
CA ALA A 63 9.06 18.77 -16.74
C ALA A 63 10.35 18.21 -16.12
N LEU A 64 10.37 16.92 -15.75
CA LEU A 64 11.59 16.29 -15.24
C LEU A 64 12.68 16.20 -16.30
N ARG A 65 12.32 15.92 -17.55
CA ARG A 65 13.28 15.90 -18.66
C ARG A 65 13.94 17.27 -18.81
N PHE A 66 13.15 18.35 -18.81
CA PHE A 66 13.66 19.72 -18.87
C PHE A 66 14.62 20.00 -17.71
N LEU A 67 14.22 19.74 -16.46
CA LEU A 67 15.05 20.02 -15.29
C LEU A 67 16.36 19.20 -15.27
N ASN A 68 16.33 17.94 -15.72
CA ASN A 68 17.56 17.15 -15.89
C ASN A 68 18.49 17.76 -16.95
N MET A 69 17.94 18.18 -18.11
CA MET A 69 18.73 18.84 -19.15
C MET A 69 19.25 20.22 -18.72
N PHE A 70 18.58 20.88 -17.78
CA PHE A 70 19.00 22.17 -17.20
C PHE A 70 20.13 22.06 -16.17
N GLY A 71 20.67 20.85 -15.93
CA GLY A 71 21.77 20.60 -14.99
C GLY A 71 21.35 19.90 -13.69
N GLY A 72 20.11 19.38 -13.63
CA GLY A 72 19.58 18.67 -12.46
C GLY A 72 18.76 19.58 -11.55
N TYR A 73 18.17 18.97 -10.51
CA TYR A 73 17.27 19.60 -9.56
C TYR A 73 17.14 18.76 -8.29
N THR A 74 16.67 19.37 -7.20
CA THR A 74 16.26 18.65 -6.00
C THR A 74 14.89 18.04 -6.23
N TYR A 75 14.78 16.72 -6.07
CA TYR A 75 13.52 16.00 -6.13
C TYR A 75 13.12 15.51 -4.74
N LEU A 76 11.82 15.41 -4.54
CA LEU A 76 11.27 14.80 -3.33
C LEU A 76 11.47 13.28 -3.40
N TRP A 77 12.19 12.72 -2.42
CA TRP A 77 12.55 11.30 -2.35
C TRP A 77 11.34 10.37 -2.10
N SER A 78 10.35 10.82 -1.33
CA SER A 78 9.24 9.99 -0.87
C SER A 78 7.88 10.29 -1.54
N ASN A 79 6.98 9.32 -1.42
CA ASN A 79 5.57 9.42 -1.74
C ASN A 79 4.74 9.73 -0.49
N MET A 80 4.30 10.99 -0.35
CA MET A 80 3.45 11.43 0.77
C MET A 80 2.17 10.61 0.97
N SER A 81 1.72 9.86 -0.05
CA SER A 81 0.45 9.14 -0.04
C SER A 81 0.58 7.65 0.25
N ALA A 82 1.70 7.02 -0.13
CA ALA A 82 1.84 5.56 -0.16
C ALA A 82 3.28 5.08 0.12
N GLU A 83 4.16 5.91 0.71
CA GLU A 83 5.56 5.51 0.93
C GLU A 83 5.71 4.22 1.74
N ALA A 84 4.86 4.01 2.74
CA ALA A 84 4.86 2.79 3.54
C ALA A 84 4.70 1.51 2.69
N GLU A 85 3.80 1.54 1.70
CA GLU A 85 3.58 0.46 0.75
C GLU A 85 4.77 0.32 -0.22
N VAL A 86 5.27 1.44 -0.74
CA VAL A 86 6.44 1.45 -1.65
C VAL A 86 7.64 0.81 -0.98
N PHE A 87 7.92 1.20 0.27
CA PHE A 87 8.97 0.61 1.07
C PHE A 87 8.72 -0.88 1.30
N ALA A 88 7.51 -1.25 1.75
CA ALA A 88 7.16 -2.64 2.03
C ALA A 88 7.33 -3.54 0.80
N VAL A 89 6.86 -3.12 -0.38
CA VAL A 89 7.01 -3.89 -1.62
C VAL A 89 8.48 -4.09 -1.96
N ARG A 90 9.30 -3.02 -1.85
CA ARG A 90 10.73 -3.11 -2.16
C ARG A 90 11.47 -4.06 -1.23
N MET A 91 11.11 -4.04 0.05
CA MET A 91 11.73 -4.90 1.06
C MET A 91 11.27 -6.36 0.96
N THR A 92 10.05 -6.62 0.49
CA THR A 92 9.48 -7.98 0.44
C THR A 92 9.68 -8.65 -0.92
N PHE A 93 9.47 -7.93 -2.02
CA PHE A 93 9.46 -8.50 -3.38
C PHE A 93 10.69 -8.08 -4.22
N GLY A 94 11.53 -7.19 -3.69
CA GLY A 94 12.80 -6.77 -4.29
C GLY A 94 12.88 -5.27 -4.63
N PRO A 95 14.08 -4.67 -4.62
CA PRO A 95 14.29 -3.21 -4.63
C PRO A 95 13.77 -2.51 -5.89
N ASP A 96 13.75 -3.22 -7.03
CA ASP A 96 13.35 -2.68 -8.34
C ASP A 96 11.87 -2.92 -8.66
N ARG A 97 11.10 -3.52 -7.73
CA ARG A 97 9.69 -3.83 -7.98
C ARG A 97 8.84 -2.56 -7.98
N PRO A 98 8.05 -2.31 -9.04
CA PRO A 98 7.05 -1.25 -8.99
C PRO A 98 5.94 -1.70 -8.04
N TYR A 99 5.65 -0.90 -7.01
CA TYR A 99 4.61 -1.25 -6.01
C TYR A 99 3.25 -1.54 -6.65
N LYS A 100 2.89 -0.81 -7.72
CA LYS A 100 1.65 -1.04 -8.47
C LYS A 100 1.60 -2.32 -9.30
N ALA A 101 2.73 -3.00 -9.49
CA ALA A 101 2.82 -4.25 -10.26
C ALA A 101 3.04 -5.47 -9.38
N ALA A 102 3.18 -5.29 -8.06
CA ALA A 102 3.37 -6.38 -7.12
C ALA A 102 2.05 -7.01 -6.64
N GLY A 103 0.91 -6.41 -6.99
CA GLY A 103 -0.44 -6.89 -6.67
C GLY A 103 -1.11 -7.64 -7.81
N ARG A 104 -2.45 -7.57 -7.84
CA ARG A 104 -3.29 -8.25 -8.83
C ARG A 104 -3.98 -7.28 -9.77
N GLU A 105 -4.43 -7.76 -10.93
CA GLU A 105 -5.40 -7.04 -11.74
C GLU A 105 -6.81 -7.15 -11.11
N PRO A 106 -7.64 -6.07 -11.12
CA PRO A 106 -9.01 -6.12 -10.63
C PRO A 106 -9.92 -7.16 -11.30
N THR A 107 -9.64 -7.55 -12.54
CA THR A 107 -10.39 -8.57 -13.28
C THR A 107 -10.37 -9.92 -12.57
N ASP A 108 -9.31 -10.22 -11.83
CA ASP A 108 -9.09 -11.53 -11.22
C ASP A 108 -9.90 -11.72 -9.92
N TYR A 109 -10.49 -10.64 -9.33
CA TYR A 109 -11.31 -10.76 -8.11
C TYR A 109 -12.43 -11.80 -8.24
N ILE A 110 -12.95 -12.00 -9.45
CA ILE A 110 -13.99 -13.00 -9.74
C ILE A 110 -13.56 -14.44 -9.47
N ASN A 111 -12.25 -14.72 -9.44
CA ASN A 111 -11.71 -16.06 -9.22
C ASN A 111 -11.44 -16.34 -7.73
N SER A 112 -11.59 -15.35 -6.85
CA SER A 112 -11.37 -15.51 -5.40
C SER A 112 -12.56 -16.19 -4.74
N LYS A 113 -12.31 -17.06 -3.73
CA LYS A 113 -13.39 -17.58 -2.86
C LYS A 113 -13.64 -16.71 -1.64
N LEU A 114 -12.60 -16.02 -1.17
CA LEU A 114 -12.63 -15.05 -0.08
C LEU A 114 -11.84 -13.80 -0.48
N ILE A 115 -12.39 -12.63 -0.19
CA ILE A 115 -11.72 -11.34 -0.36
C ILE A 115 -11.75 -10.58 0.96
N TRP A 116 -10.59 -10.25 1.48
CA TRP A 116 -10.42 -9.30 2.57
C TRP A 116 -10.08 -7.93 1.99
N MET A 117 -10.94 -6.94 2.24
CA MET A 117 -10.70 -5.54 1.90
C MET A 117 -10.27 -4.81 3.16
N TRP A 118 -8.96 -4.59 3.31
CA TRP A 118 -8.39 -4.07 4.55
C TRP A 118 -8.01 -2.60 4.42
N GLY A 119 -8.78 -1.71 5.05
CA GLY A 119 -8.57 -0.25 4.94
C GLY A 119 -8.74 0.27 3.50
N TRP A 120 -9.43 -0.50 2.66
CA TRP A 120 -9.61 -0.24 1.23
C TRP A 120 -11.07 0.06 0.90
N SER A 121 -11.32 1.18 0.20
CA SER A 121 -12.67 1.70 -0.04
C SER A 121 -12.95 2.11 -1.50
N PRO A 122 -12.98 1.18 -2.46
CA PRO A 122 -13.28 1.46 -3.87
C PRO A 122 -14.68 2.00 -4.16
N GLY A 123 -15.62 1.94 -3.20
CA GLY A 123 -16.93 2.59 -3.29
C GLY A 123 -16.93 4.08 -2.89
N ASP A 124 -15.89 4.53 -2.19
CA ASP A 124 -15.67 5.94 -1.80
C ASP A 124 -14.71 6.66 -2.76
N GLY A 125 -13.80 5.93 -3.42
CA GLY A 125 -12.80 6.44 -4.35
C GLY A 125 -12.80 5.73 -5.69
N HIS A 126 -11.74 5.88 -6.47
CA HIS A 126 -11.54 5.15 -7.72
C HIS A 126 -10.17 4.47 -7.69
N PHE A 127 -10.17 3.14 -7.66
CA PHE A 127 -8.96 2.29 -7.53
C PHE A 127 -8.80 1.43 -8.78
N GLY A 128 -8.71 2.09 -9.93
CA GLY A 128 -8.67 1.44 -11.23
C GLY A 128 -10.04 1.30 -11.87
N THR A 129 -10.01 1.14 -13.20
CA THR A 129 -11.21 1.01 -14.02
C THR A 129 -11.90 -0.33 -13.72
N GLY A 130 -13.20 -0.28 -13.47
CA GLY A 130 -14.01 -1.49 -13.31
C GLY A 130 -13.89 -2.20 -11.96
N THR A 131 -13.01 -1.78 -11.04
CA THR A 131 -12.78 -2.46 -9.75
C THR A 131 -14.06 -2.77 -8.97
N MET A 132 -14.95 -1.78 -8.80
CA MET A 132 -16.23 -2.00 -8.14
C MET A 132 -17.16 -2.97 -8.89
N ALA A 133 -17.06 -3.05 -10.22
CA ALA A 133 -17.86 -3.98 -11.01
C ALA A 133 -17.36 -5.42 -10.83
N TYR A 134 -16.04 -5.65 -10.88
CA TYR A 134 -15.46 -6.98 -10.66
C TYR A 134 -15.69 -7.49 -9.23
N LEU A 135 -15.62 -6.63 -8.22
CA LEU A 135 -15.95 -7.03 -6.84
C LEU A 135 -17.42 -7.40 -6.67
N LYS A 136 -18.34 -6.71 -7.35
CA LYS A 136 -19.76 -7.10 -7.39
C LYS A 136 -19.94 -8.45 -8.07
N GLN A 137 -19.30 -8.63 -9.22
CA GLN A 137 -19.36 -9.90 -9.94
C GLN A 137 -18.81 -11.07 -9.11
N ALA A 138 -17.69 -10.88 -8.42
CA ALA A 138 -17.14 -11.87 -7.49
C ALA A 138 -18.17 -12.25 -6.41
N ARG A 139 -18.77 -11.25 -5.77
CA ARG A 139 -19.84 -11.46 -4.79
C ARG A 139 -21.02 -12.24 -5.38
N ASP A 140 -21.46 -11.89 -6.58
CA ASP A 140 -22.58 -12.56 -7.27
C ASP A 140 -22.24 -14.02 -7.63
N THR A 141 -20.96 -14.36 -7.78
CA THR A 141 -20.47 -15.75 -7.95
C THR A 141 -20.24 -16.50 -6.63
N GLY A 142 -20.61 -15.91 -5.48
CA GLY A 142 -20.51 -16.54 -4.17
C GLY A 142 -19.21 -16.28 -3.42
N THR A 143 -18.35 -15.37 -3.91
CA THR A 143 -17.15 -14.95 -3.17
C THR A 143 -17.56 -14.24 -1.89
N ARG A 144 -17.04 -14.71 -0.75
CA ARG A 144 -17.23 -14.02 0.52
C ARG A 144 -16.34 -12.79 0.61
N ILE A 145 -16.90 -11.66 1.05
CA ILE A 145 -16.17 -10.39 1.17
C ILE A 145 -16.22 -9.88 2.61
N VAL A 146 -15.05 -9.69 3.22
CA VAL A 146 -14.88 -9.13 4.56
C VAL A 146 -14.18 -7.77 4.48
N CYS A 147 -14.75 -6.75 5.12
CA CYS A 147 -14.12 -5.43 5.24
C CYS A 147 -13.51 -5.22 6.61
N PHE A 148 -12.29 -4.70 6.67
CA PHE A 148 -11.64 -4.22 7.89
C PHE A 148 -11.48 -2.72 7.79
N ASP A 149 -12.18 -1.95 8.62
CA ASP A 149 -12.09 -0.48 8.62
C ASP A 149 -12.64 0.05 9.97
N PRO A 150 -12.07 1.11 10.57
CA PRO A 150 -12.69 1.77 11.72
C PRO A 150 -14.09 2.34 11.44
N ARG A 151 -14.45 2.59 10.17
CA ARG A 151 -15.76 3.11 9.76
C ARG A 151 -16.43 2.24 8.70
N ARG A 152 -17.75 2.14 8.76
CA ARG A 152 -18.57 1.60 7.66
C ARG A 152 -18.62 2.57 6.47
N ASN A 153 -17.68 2.37 5.54
CA ASN A 153 -17.56 3.08 4.27
C ASN A 153 -18.57 2.60 3.20
N ARG A 154 -18.67 3.27 2.02
CA ARG A 154 -19.64 2.89 0.97
C ARG A 154 -19.37 1.50 0.41
N THR A 155 -18.11 1.10 0.29
CA THR A 155 -17.71 -0.24 -0.17
C THR A 155 -18.30 -1.31 0.72
N SER A 156 -18.08 -1.19 2.03
CA SER A 156 -18.56 -2.17 3.00
C SER A 156 -20.08 -2.29 2.97
N ARG A 157 -20.81 -1.17 2.88
CA ARG A 157 -22.28 -1.19 2.81
C ARG A 157 -22.82 -1.88 1.55
N GLN A 158 -22.05 -1.86 0.47
CA GLN A 158 -22.49 -2.40 -0.83
C GLN A 158 -22.05 -3.85 -1.05
N LEU A 159 -20.91 -4.26 -0.48
CA LEU A 159 -20.23 -5.49 -0.87
C LEU A 159 -19.95 -6.45 0.27
N ALA A 160 -19.75 -5.96 1.50
CA ALA A 160 -19.23 -6.80 2.57
C ALA A 160 -20.33 -7.69 3.16
N ASP A 161 -20.05 -8.99 3.24
CA ASP A 161 -20.83 -9.93 4.02
C ASP A 161 -20.56 -9.74 5.53
N GLU A 162 -19.35 -9.28 5.87
CA GLU A 162 -18.95 -8.95 7.23
C GLU A 162 -18.09 -7.68 7.30
N HIS A 163 -18.35 -6.83 8.29
CA HIS A 163 -17.52 -5.66 8.58
C HIS A 163 -16.88 -5.78 9.96
N ILE A 164 -15.56 -5.77 9.98
CA ILE A 164 -14.73 -5.83 11.17
C ILE A 164 -14.27 -4.42 11.52
N PHE A 165 -14.72 -3.94 12.68
CA PHE A 165 -14.25 -2.68 13.24
C PHE A 165 -12.90 -2.90 13.91
N ILE A 166 -11.93 -2.06 13.55
CA ILE A 166 -10.58 -2.09 14.09
C ILE A 166 -10.19 -0.71 14.63
N ARG A 167 -9.47 -0.67 15.74
CA ARG A 167 -8.87 0.55 16.26
C ARG A 167 -7.84 1.09 15.25
N PRO A 168 -7.90 2.37 14.84
CA PRO A 168 -6.96 2.90 13.85
C PRO A 168 -5.49 2.68 14.21
N SER A 169 -4.67 2.34 13.23
CA SER A 169 -3.21 2.12 13.38
C SER A 169 -2.83 0.87 14.18
N THR A 170 -3.71 -0.13 14.26
CA THR A 170 -3.47 -1.39 15.00
C THR A 170 -3.54 -2.62 14.09
N ASP A 171 -3.66 -2.40 12.79
CA ASP A 171 -3.88 -3.38 11.74
C ASP A 171 -2.78 -4.43 11.65
N ALA A 172 -1.52 -4.02 11.82
CA ALA A 172 -0.38 -4.92 11.87
C ALA A 172 -0.52 -5.97 12.98
N ALA A 173 -1.00 -5.58 14.17
CA ALA A 173 -1.19 -6.52 15.28
C ALA A 173 -2.26 -7.57 14.97
N ALA A 174 -3.37 -7.18 14.34
CA ALA A 174 -4.40 -8.13 13.91
C ALA A 174 -3.87 -9.11 12.87
N LEU A 175 -3.17 -8.64 11.83
CA LEU A 175 -2.59 -9.47 10.78
C LEU A 175 -1.53 -10.44 11.33
N ILE A 176 -0.65 -9.96 12.22
CA ILE A 176 0.37 -10.78 12.87
C ILE A 176 -0.28 -11.86 13.75
N ALA A 177 -1.35 -11.53 14.48
CA ALA A 177 -2.06 -12.53 15.28
C ALA A 177 -2.83 -13.54 14.40
N MET A 178 -3.38 -13.11 13.27
CA MET A 178 -3.96 -14.05 12.31
C MET A 178 -2.90 -15.01 11.75
N ALA A 179 -1.69 -14.52 11.46
CA ALA A 179 -0.58 -15.37 11.05
C ALA A 179 -0.19 -16.38 12.16
N TYR A 180 -0.17 -15.96 13.43
CA TYR A 180 0.04 -16.87 14.57
C TYR A 180 -1.01 -17.98 14.62
N GLU A 181 -2.30 -17.64 14.56
CA GLU A 181 -3.38 -18.62 14.63
C GLU A 181 -3.34 -19.61 13.45
N ILE A 182 -2.97 -19.14 12.25
CA ILE A 182 -2.73 -19.99 11.07
C ILE A 182 -1.58 -20.97 11.30
N VAL A 183 -0.45 -20.49 11.84
CA VAL A 183 0.75 -21.31 12.08
C VAL A 183 0.49 -22.36 13.15
N VAL A 184 -0.16 -21.99 14.26
CA VAL A 184 -0.49 -22.94 15.35
C VAL A 184 -1.52 -23.98 14.90
N ALA A 185 -2.45 -23.60 14.01
CA ALA A 185 -3.39 -24.54 13.42
C ALA A 185 -2.79 -25.41 12.30
N GLY A 186 -1.54 -25.19 11.90
CA GLY A 186 -0.90 -25.91 10.80
C GLY A 186 -1.51 -25.62 9.42
N LEU A 187 -2.10 -24.42 9.26
CA LEU A 187 -2.78 -23.99 8.03
C LEU A 187 -1.88 -23.16 7.11
N ASN A 188 -0.61 -22.98 7.45
CA ASN A 188 0.36 -22.38 6.53
C ASN A 188 0.70 -23.36 5.39
N ASP A 189 0.91 -22.83 4.19
CA ASP A 189 1.37 -23.61 3.05
C ASP A 189 2.90 -23.77 3.15
N GLN A 190 3.33 -24.83 3.84
CA GLN A 190 4.76 -25.08 4.06
C GLN A 190 5.51 -25.28 2.73
N ALA A 191 4.92 -25.96 1.75
CA ALA A 191 5.56 -26.18 0.45
C ALA A 191 5.78 -24.86 -0.31
N TYR A 192 4.84 -23.93 -0.21
CA TYR A 192 5.02 -22.57 -0.74
C TYR A 192 6.11 -21.82 0.03
N CYS A 193 6.10 -21.87 1.36
CA CYS A 193 7.11 -21.22 2.21
C CYS A 193 8.52 -21.71 1.86
N ASP A 194 8.75 -23.02 1.84
CA ASP A 194 10.05 -23.64 1.57
C ASP A 194 10.62 -23.22 0.20
N LYS A 195 9.74 -22.96 -0.77
CA LYS A 195 10.13 -22.64 -2.14
C LYS A 195 10.29 -21.15 -2.42
N PHE A 196 9.46 -20.31 -1.79
CA PHE A 196 9.30 -18.91 -2.21
C PHE A 196 9.45 -17.88 -1.08
N VAL A 197 9.62 -18.30 0.17
CA VAL A 197 9.66 -17.38 1.32
C VAL A 197 10.96 -17.54 2.08
N LEU A 198 11.71 -16.43 2.16
CA LEU A 198 12.92 -16.36 3.00
C LEU A 198 12.53 -15.99 4.44
N GLY A 199 13.09 -16.72 5.40
CA GLY A 199 12.98 -16.45 6.83
C GLY A 199 11.61 -16.71 7.45
N PHE A 200 10.75 -17.53 6.81
CA PHE A 200 9.50 -17.96 7.44
C PHE A 200 9.78 -18.77 8.71
N ASP A 201 10.60 -19.81 8.59
CA ASP A 201 11.13 -20.60 9.70
C ASP A 201 12.67 -20.53 9.74
N GLU A 202 13.26 -21.18 10.72
CA GLU A 202 14.72 -21.18 10.93
C GLU A 202 15.48 -21.81 9.76
N ALA A 203 14.89 -22.80 9.06
CA ALA A 203 15.53 -23.43 7.92
C ALA A 203 15.57 -22.50 6.69
N GLY A 204 14.58 -21.61 6.56
CA GLY A 204 14.52 -20.60 5.51
C GLY A 204 15.31 -19.32 5.79
N LEU A 205 15.99 -19.18 6.94
CA LEU A 205 16.74 -17.97 7.26
C LEU A 205 17.89 -17.72 6.27
N PRO A 206 18.07 -16.48 5.77
CA PRO A 206 19.18 -16.18 4.87
C PRO A 206 20.51 -16.21 5.63
N GLU A 207 21.60 -16.43 4.89
CA GLU A 207 22.95 -16.42 5.44
C GLU A 207 23.23 -15.11 6.20
N GLY A 208 23.76 -15.23 7.42
CA GLY A 208 24.05 -14.09 8.29
C GLY A 208 22.86 -13.58 9.11
N ALA A 209 21.65 -14.12 8.94
CA ALA A 209 20.54 -13.81 9.84
C ALA A 209 20.78 -14.42 11.24
N PRO A 210 20.47 -13.70 12.33
CA PRO A 210 20.59 -14.25 13.68
C PRO A 210 19.69 -15.47 13.88
N ALA A 211 20.17 -16.47 14.63
CA ALA A 211 19.32 -17.59 15.04
C ALA A 211 18.14 -17.11 15.89
N GLY A 212 16.96 -17.68 15.68
CA GLY A 212 15.71 -17.27 16.32
C GLY A 212 15.08 -16.01 15.73
N ALA A 213 15.60 -15.49 14.60
CA ALA A 213 15.04 -14.34 13.91
C ALA A 213 13.94 -14.69 12.90
N SER A 214 13.58 -15.97 12.75
CA SER A 214 12.53 -16.36 11.82
C SER A 214 11.17 -15.77 12.20
N TYR A 215 10.32 -15.54 11.20
CA TYR A 215 9.00 -14.99 11.44
C TYR A 215 8.16 -15.91 12.33
N LYS A 216 8.27 -17.23 12.15
CA LYS A 216 7.62 -18.24 12.99
C LYS A 216 8.04 -18.12 14.47
N TYR A 217 9.33 -17.92 14.76
CA TYR A 217 9.79 -17.70 16.13
C TYR A 217 9.21 -16.42 16.74
N TYR A 218 9.17 -15.34 15.95
CA TYR A 218 8.52 -14.09 16.38
C TYR A 218 7.02 -14.25 16.66
N LEU A 219 6.30 -15.00 15.82
CA LEU A 219 4.89 -15.30 16.03
C LEU A 219 4.68 -16.07 17.33
N LEU A 220 5.47 -17.11 17.55
CA LEU A 220 5.36 -17.99 18.72
C LEU A 220 5.86 -17.34 20.02
N GLY A 221 6.54 -16.18 19.93
CA GLY A 221 7.08 -15.47 21.09
C GLY A 221 8.45 -15.97 21.53
N GLU A 222 9.11 -16.82 20.74
CA GLU A 222 10.44 -17.35 21.04
C GLU A 222 11.52 -16.27 20.96
N SER A 223 11.31 -15.24 20.12
CA SER A 223 12.29 -14.16 19.93
C SER A 223 12.15 -13.01 20.94
N ASP A 224 10.96 -12.80 21.52
CA ASP A 224 10.65 -11.63 22.34
C ASP A 224 9.84 -11.92 23.61
N GLY A 225 9.56 -13.19 23.90
CA GLY A 225 8.79 -13.65 25.06
C GLY A 225 7.29 -13.42 24.97
N VAL A 226 6.76 -12.94 23.83
CA VAL A 226 5.33 -12.60 23.69
C VAL A 226 4.71 -13.36 22.52
N PRO A 227 3.99 -14.46 22.77
CA PRO A 227 3.22 -15.13 21.73
C PRO A 227 2.17 -14.18 21.14
N LYS A 228 2.10 -14.10 19.80
CA LYS A 228 1.21 -13.16 19.10
C LYS A 228 -0.21 -13.72 18.97
N THR A 229 -0.80 -14.15 20.07
CA THR A 229 -2.13 -14.79 20.10
C THR A 229 -3.25 -13.83 19.69
N ALA A 230 -4.43 -14.38 19.35
CA ALA A 230 -5.63 -13.57 19.17
C ALA A 230 -5.99 -12.75 20.43
N GLU A 231 -5.77 -13.28 21.63
CA GLU A 231 -5.99 -12.57 22.90
C GLU A 231 -5.07 -11.36 23.05
N TRP A 232 -3.79 -11.50 22.66
CA TRP A 232 -2.84 -10.40 22.62
C TRP A 232 -3.31 -9.28 21.67
N ALA A 233 -3.69 -9.64 20.43
CA ALA A 233 -4.15 -8.66 19.46
C ALA A 233 -5.51 -8.05 19.81
N ALA A 234 -6.39 -8.76 20.51
CA ALA A 234 -7.70 -8.24 20.88
C ALA A 234 -7.60 -6.99 21.78
N GLN A 235 -6.65 -6.97 22.72
CA GLN A 235 -6.40 -5.81 23.58
C GLN A 235 -5.91 -4.59 22.79
N ILE A 236 -5.10 -4.84 21.76
CA ILE A 236 -4.49 -3.80 20.92
C ILE A 236 -5.48 -3.26 19.90
N THR A 237 -6.25 -4.14 19.27
CA THR A 237 -7.05 -3.82 18.08
C THR A 237 -8.51 -3.51 18.37
N GLY A 238 -9.02 -3.99 19.50
CA GLY A 238 -10.45 -3.96 19.82
C GLY A 238 -11.29 -5.00 19.05
N ILE A 239 -10.68 -5.84 18.20
CA ILE A 239 -11.36 -6.97 17.56
C ILE A 239 -11.43 -8.11 18.59
N PRO A 240 -12.60 -8.74 18.82
CA PRO A 240 -12.68 -9.88 19.73
C PRO A 240 -11.73 -11.02 19.32
N ALA A 241 -11.04 -11.64 20.29
CA ALA A 241 -10.09 -12.73 20.02
C ALA A 241 -10.74 -13.89 19.24
N THR A 242 -11.99 -14.22 19.57
CA THR A 242 -12.79 -15.23 18.85
C THR A 242 -12.99 -14.88 17.37
N THR A 243 -13.09 -13.59 17.04
CA THR A 243 -13.22 -13.10 15.66
C THR A 243 -11.90 -13.16 14.93
N ILE A 244 -10.80 -12.72 15.56
CA ILE A 244 -9.44 -12.82 14.99
C ILE A 244 -9.13 -14.28 14.64
N ARG A 245 -9.34 -15.19 15.59
CA ARG A 245 -9.10 -16.64 15.41
C ARG A 245 -9.97 -17.23 14.31
N ARG A 246 -11.28 -16.98 14.32
CA ARG A 246 -12.19 -17.47 13.26
C ARG A 246 -11.75 -17.01 11.87
N LEU A 247 -11.44 -15.72 11.72
CA LEU A 247 -11.01 -15.15 10.44
C LEU A 247 -9.66 -15.74 9.99
N ALA A 248 -8.73 -15.94 10.92
CA ALA A 248 -7.45 -16.59 10.61
C ALA A 248 -7.62 -18.01 10.06
N ILE A 249 -8.41 -18.85 10.74
CA ILE A 249 -8.72 -20.22 10.30
C ILE A 249 -9.41 -20.19 8.93
N GLU A 250 -10.42 -19.34 8.76
CA GLU A 250 -11.14 -19.19 7.50
C GLU A 250 -10.21 -18.82 6.32
N PHE A 251 -9.28 -17.89 6.53
CA PHE A 251 -8.32 -17.46 5.51
C PHE A 251 -7.25 -18.54 5.22
N GLY A 252 -6.86 -19.30 6.25
CA GLY A 252 -5.98 -20.46 6.12
C GLY A 252 -6.61 -21.57 5.27
N GLU A 253 -7.86 -21.92 5.56
CA GLU A 253 -8.60 -23.01 4.90
C GLU A 253 -9.13 -22.62 3.50
N THR A 254 -9.51 -21.37 3.29
CA THR A 254 -10.11 -20.93 2.03
C THR A 254 -9.03 -20.66 0.98
N LYS A 255 -9.10 -21.37 -0.15
CA LYS A 255 -8.22 -21.17 -1.31
C LYS A 255 -9.00 -21.15 -2.64
N PRO A 256 -8.73 -20.19 -3.54
CA PRO A 256 -7.83 -19.04 -3.37
C PRO A 256 -8.49 -17.90 -2.59
N SER A 257 -7.68 -17.18 -1.80
CA SER A 257 -8.10 -16.02 -1.00
C SER A 257 -7.28 -14.79 -1.36
N ALA A 258 -7.93 -13.63 -1.46
CA ALA A 258 -7.28 -12.35 -1.75
C ALA A 258 -7.35 -11.41 -0.55
N LEU A 259 -6.20 -10.86 -0.15
CA LEU A 259 -6.09 -9.82 0.87
C LEU A 259 -5.68 -8.51 0.23
N GLN A 260 -6.61 -7.59 0.00
CA GLN A 260 -6.27 -6.27 -0.53
C GLN A 260 -5.96 -5.28 0.59
N ALA A 261 -4.69 -4.90 0.75
CA ALA A 261 -4.31 -3.80 1.63
C ALA A 261 -4.62 -2.44 1.00
N GLY A 262 -5.29 -1.57 1.75
CA GLY A 262 -5.53 -0.18 1.37
C GLY A 262 -4.44 0.76 1.87
N TYR A 263 -4.45 2.00 1.39
CA TYR A 263 -3.47 3.01 1.81
C TYR A 263 -3.73 3.61 3.20
N GLY A 264 -4.96 3.50 3.71
CA GLY A 264 -5.35 4.12 4.98
C GLY A 264 -4.48 3.68 6.15
N PRO A 265 -4.41 2.37 6.45
CA PRO A 265 -3.60 1.86 7.56
C PRO A 265 -2.09 2.13 7.42
N GLY A 266 -1.59 2.19 6.18
CA GLY A 266 -0.19 2.53 5.89
C GLY A 266 0.18 4.01 6.11
N ARG A 267 -0.81 4.91 6.26
CA ARG A 267 -0.58 6.34 6.53
C ARG A 267 -0.51 6.64 8.03
N THR A 268 0.30 5.84 8.71
CA THR A 268 0.48 5.88 10.16
C THR A 268 1.96 5.76 10.50
N ALA A 269 2.33 6.01 11.75
CA ALA A 269 3.67 5.68 12.21
C ALA A 269 3.89 4.17 12.04
N PHE A 270 5.02 3.79 11.42
CA PHE A 270 5.36 2.39 11.15
C PHE A 270 4.37 1.66 10.21
N GLY A 271 3.66 2.40 9.35
CA GLY A 271 2.67 1.85 8.42
C GLY A 271 3.23 0.81 7.44
N GLU A 272 4.55 0.78 7.21
CA GLU A 272 5.20 -0.26 6.43
C GLU A 272 5.01 -1.65 7.04
N ASN A 273 4.89 -1.76 8.37
CA ASN A 273 4.67 -3.04 9.04
C ASN A 273 3.27 -3.59 8.80
N PHE A 274 2.26 -2.73 8.61
CA PHE A 274 0.93 -3.16 8.17
C PHE A 274 1.01 -3.86 6.80
N HIS A 275 1.65 -3.21 5.83
CA HIS A 275 1.79 -3.76 4.49
C HIS A 275 2.61 -5.05 4.51
N ARG A 276 3.76 -5.07 5.21
CA ARG A 276 4.59 -6.27 5.34
C ARG A 276 3.85 -7.43 6.03
N ALA A 277 3.02 -7.15 7.04
CA ALA A 277 2.21 -8.18 7.69
C ALA A 277 1.13 -8.75 6.74
N ALA A 278 0.51 -7.90 5.91
CA ALA A 278 -0.43 -8.36 4.89
C ALA A 278 0.27 -9.25 3.85
N TYR A 279 1.47 -8.85 3.40
CA TYR A 279 2.26 -9.62 2.43
C TYR A 279 2.71 -10.96 3.00
N ALA A 280 3.16 -10.95 4.26
CA ALA A 280 3.54 -12.17 4.97
C ALA A 280 2.34 -13.12 5.10
N LEU A 281 1.18 -12.64 5.53
CA LEU A 281 -0.04 -13.46 5.67
C LEU A 281 -0.46 -14.08 4.33
N ALA A 282 -0.41 -13.30 3.24
CA ALA A 282 -0.70 -13.80 1.89
C ALA A 282 0.32 -14.84 1.43
N ALA A 283 1.61 -14.62 1.69
CA ALA A 283 2.69 -15.53 1.29
C ALA A 283 2.66 -16.85 2.08
N ILE A 284 2.55 -16.82 3.42
CA ILE A 284 2.57 -18.04 4.24
C ILE A 284 1.35 -18.93 4.00
N THR A 285 0.32 -18.39 3.36
CA THR A 285 -0.91 -19.11 3.02
C THR A 285 -0.97 -19.49 1.54
N GLY A 286 0.11 -19.31 0.77
CA GLY A 286 0.20 -19.74 -0.62
C GLY A 286 -0.70 -18.96 -1.60
N ASN A 287 -1.18 -17.78 -1.21
CA ASN A 287 -2.09 -16.98 -2.04
C ASN A 287 -1.37 -16.02 -3.01
N THR A 288 -0.04 -15.88 -2.88
CA THR A 288 0.76 -15.04 -3.77
C THR A 288 1.07 -15.77 -5.08
N GLY A 289 0.79 -15.12 -6.21
CA GLY A 289 1.12 -15.65 -7.54
C GLY A 289 0.15 -16.72 -8.09
N VAL A 290 -1.02 -16.90 -7.48
CA VAL A 290 -2.06 -17.84 -7.94
C VAL A 290 -3.32 -17.11 -8.41
N VAL A 291 -4.05 -17.70 -9.36
CA VAL A 291 -5.32 -17.16 -9.87
C VAL A 291 -6.34 -17.08 -8.74
N GLY A 292 -7.01 -15.93 -8.61
CA GLY A 292 -7.92 -15.66 -7.50
C GLY A 292 -7.23 -15.32 -6.17
N GLY A 293 -5.90 -15.39 -6.10
CA GLY A 293 -5.10 -14.99 -4.96
C GLY A 293 -4.73 -13.50 -5.00
N ASN A 294 -3.93 -13.08 -4.03
CA ASN A 294 -3.33 -11.74 -3.99
C ASN A 294 -2.10 -11.76 -3.06
N SER A 295 -1.11 -10.93 -3.35
CA SER A 295 0.15 -10.80 -2.61
C SER A 295 0.06 -9.93 -1.35
N GLY A 296 -1.12 -9.44 -1.00
CA GLY A 296 -1.36 -8.43 0.03
C GLY A 296 -1.27 -6.99 -0.49
N VAL A 297 -0.81 -6.77 -1.73
CA VAL A 297 -0.58 -5.45 -2.37
C VAL A 297 -1.86 -4.89 -2.96
#